data_AF-A0AAW4P895-F1
#
_entry.id   AF-A0AAW4P895-F1
#
_cell.length_a   1.000
_cell.length_b   1.000
_cell.length_c   1.000
_cell.angle_alpha   90.00
_cell.angle_beta   90.00
_cell.angle_gamma   90.00
#
_symmetry.space_group_name_H-M   'P 1'
#
loop_
_entity.id
_entity.type
_entity.pdbx_description
1 polymer ?
#
loop_
_entity_poly.entity_id
_entity_poly.type
_entity_poly.pdbx_seq_one_letter_code
_entity_poly.pdbx_strand_id
1 'polypeptide(L)' 'MVPHVDETIAEASLGDTGDGDVVTICAACDGELDPRERTPTVATMEDGVTVYLFCGEDCKATFQRD' A
#
# COMPACT_ATOMS: atom_id res chain seq x y z
N MET A 1 -16.67 41.95 -10.42
CA MET A 1 -15.48 41.34 -9.81
C MET A 1 -15.98 40.42 -8.71
N VAL A 2 -16.14 39.14 -9.00
CA VAL A 2 -16.48 38.11 -8.02
C VAL A 2 -15.45 37.02 -8.30
N PRO A 3 -14.47 36.78 -7.42
CA PRO A 3 -13.60 35.63 -7.59
C PRO A 3 -14.49 34.41 -7.38
N HIS A 4 -14.77 33.68 -8.46
CA HIS A 4 -15.24 32.31 -8.35
C HIS A 4 -14.08 31.55 -7.70
N VAL A 5 -14.16 31.42 -6.37
CA VAL A 5 -13.28 30.55 -5.60
C VAL A 5 -13.48 29.17 -6.19
N ASP A 6 -12.39 28.71 -6.79
CA ASP A 6 -12.17 27.38 -7.27
C ASP A 6 -12.25 26.41 -6.07
N GLU A 7 -13.48 26.04 -5.70
CA GLU A 7 -13.79 25.13 -4.60
C GLU A 7 -13.94 23.68 -5.10
N THR A 8 -13.71 23.44 -6.40
CA THR A 8 -13.96 22.16 -7.07
C THR A 8 -12.73 21.24 -7.12
N ILE A 9 -11.53 21.73 -6.79
CA ILE A 9 -10.30 20.92 -6.89
C ILE A 9 -10.08 20.01 -5.65
N ALA A 10 -10.67 20.31 -4.50
CA ALA A 10 -10.40 19.55 -3.28
C ALA A 10 -11.16 18.20 -3.20
N GLU A 11 -12.35 18.09 -3.79
CA GLU A 11 -13.22 16.92 -3.61
C GLU A 11 -12.96 15.79 -4.63
N ALA A 12 -12.32 16.08 -5.76
CA ALA A 12 -12.05 15.06 -6.78
C ALA A 12 -10.93 14.07 -6.39
N SER A 13 -10.03 14.45 -5.48
CA SER A 13 -8.91 13.59 -5.07
C SER A 13 -9.27 12.54 -4.00
N LEU A 14 -10.50 12.60 -3.44
CA LEU A 14 -11.01 11.59 -2.49
C LEU A 14 -11.98 10.60 -3.15
N GLY A 15 -12.40 10.86 -4.39
CA GLY A 15 -13.50 10.15 -5.07
C GLY A 15 -13.12 8.87 -5.84
N ASP A 16 -11.82 8.58 -6.01
CA ASP A 16 -11.35 7.35 -6.65
C ASP A 16 -10.51 6.51 -5.67
N THR A 17 -10.97 6.41 -4.42
CA THR A 17 -10.64 5.21 -3.64
C THR A 17 -11.62 4.17 -4.12
N GLY A 18 -11.36 3.62 -5.31
CA GLY A 18 -12.16 2.52 -5.84
C GLY A 18 -12.30 1.49 -4.74
N ASP A 19 -13.55 1.25 -4.33
CA ASP A 19 -14.00 0.17 -3.46
C ASP A 19 -13.82 -1.20 -4.17
N GLY A 20 -12.75 -1.35 -4.94
CA GLY A 20 -12.18 -2.64 -5.24
C GLY A 20 -11.42 -3.01 -3.98
N ASP A 21 -11.90 -4.04 -3.28
CA ASP A 21 -11.22 -4.64 -2.15
C ASP A 21 -9.73 -4.71 -2.47
N VAL A 22 -8.93 -3.82 -1.85
CA VAL A 22 -7.49 -3.76 -2.10
C VAL A 22 -6.90 -4.95 -1.38
N VAL A 23 -6.97 -6.11 -2.04
CA VAL A 23 -6.45 -7.36 -1.54
C VAL A 23 -4.95 -7.20 -1.41
N THR A 24 -4.49 -7.20 -0.17
CA THR A 24 -3.07 -7.17 0.12
C THR A 24 -2.55 -8.60 0.03
N ILE A 25 -1.49 -8.85 -0.73
CA ILE A 25 -0.90 -10.19 -0.86
C ILE A 25 0.46 -10.29 -0.17
N CYS A 26 0.80 -11.49 0.28
CA CYS A 26 2.11 -11.80 0.84
C CYS A 26 3.17 -11.82 -0.26
N ALA A 27 4.20 -11.00 -0.13
CA ALA A 27 5.28 -10.94 -1.11
C ALA A 27 6.13 -12.24 -1.22
N ALA A 28 5.97 -13.19 -0.28
CA ALA A 28 6.71 -14.45 -0.27
C ALA A 28 5.90 -15.67 -0.75
N CYS A 29 4.58 -15.70 -0.53
CA CYS A 29 3.74 -16.87 -0.82
C CYS A 29 2.47 -16.55 -1.62
N ASP A 30 2.28 -15.29 -2.01
CA ASP A 30 1.12 -14.77 -2.74
C ASP A 30 -0.23 -15.01 -2.03
N GLY A 31 -0.19 -15.38 -0.75
CA GLY A 31 -1.38 -15.56 0.07
C GLY A 31 -2.05 -14.22 0.38
N GLU A 32 -3.38 -14.22 0.39
CA GLU A 32 -4.18 -13.08 0.83
C GLU A 32 -3.83 -12.72 2.28
N LEU A 33 -3.60 -11.44 2.51
CA LEU A 33 -3.29 -10.88 3.81
C LEU A 33 -4.48 -10.12 4.35
N ASP A 34 -4.90 -10.53 5.54
CA ASP A 34 -5.74 -9.69 6.36
C ASP A 34 -5.00 -8.38 6.68
N PRO A 35 -5.61 -7.22 6.41
CA PRO A 35 -4.98 -5.92 6.65
C PRO A 35 -4.65 -5.69 8.14
N ARG A 36 -5.24 -6.49 9.04
CA ARG A 36 -5.00 -6.47 10.49
C ARG A 36 -3.82 -7.33 10.94
N GLU A 37 -3.38 -8.30 10.13
CA GLU A 37 -2.37 -9.30 10.52
C GLU A 37 -1.06 -9.19 9.71
N ARG A 38 -1.01 -8.26 8.76
CA ARG A 38 0.18 -8.04 7.91
C ARG A 38 1.39 -7.52 8.69
N THR A 39 2.55 -8.09 8.39
CA THR A 39 3.86 -7.61 8.88
C THR A 39 4.58 -6.82 7.78
N PRO A 40 4.66 -5.48 7.88
CA PRO A 40 5.36 -4.68 6.88
C PRO A 40 6.88 -4.74 7.02
N THR A 41 7.56 -4.69 5.88
CA THR A 41 9.01 -4.50 5.80
C THR A 41 9.31 -3.49 4.71
N VAL A 42 10.20 -2.56 5.03
CA VAL A 42 10.59 -1.48 4.12
C VAL A 42 11.94 -1.83 3.51
N ALA A 43 12.03 -1.78 2.18
CA ALA A 43 13.27 -1.88 1.44
C ALA A 43 13.55 -0.54 0.77
N THR A 44 14.72 0.02 1.06
CA THR A 44 15.20 1.25 0.41
C THR A 44 16.07 0.87 -0.77
N MET A 45 15.73 1.39 -1.94
CA MET A 45 16.45 1.21 -3.21
C MET A 45 17.00 2.57 -3.66
N GLU A 46 17.91 2.58 -4.64
CA GLU A 46 18.53 3.82 -5.15
C GLU A 46 17.48 4.82 -5.70
N ASP A 47 16.38 4.32 -6.25
CA ASP A 47 15.32 5.12 -6.88
C ASP A 47 14.06 5.30 -6.01
N GLY A 48 14.01 4.73 -4.79
CA GLY A 48 12.81 4.86 -3.96
C GLY A 48 12.71 3.90 -2.78
N VAL A 49 11.52 3.91 -2.17
CA VAL A 49 11.19 3.06 -1.03
C VAL A 49 10.07 2.10 -1.43
N THR A 50 10.33 0.81 -1.34
CA THR A 50 9.34 -0.25 -1.60
C THR A 50 8.92 -0.87 -0.27
N VAL A 51 7.61 -0.98 -0.06
CA VAL A 51 7.04 -1.62 1.14
C VAL A 51 6.52 -3.00 0.77
N TYR A 52 7.11 -4.03 1.36
CA TYR A 52 6.69 -5.42 1.22
C TYR A 52 5.84 -5.84 2.42
N LEU A 53 4.80 -6.62 2.16
CA LEU A 53 3.84 -7.09 3.18
C LEU A 53 3.92 -8.61 3.25
N PHE A 54 3.94 -9.15 4.47
CA PHE A 54 4.08 -10.59 4.71
C PHE A 54 2.99 -11.09 5.67
N CYS A 55 2.56 -12.35 5.48
CA CYS A 55 1.59 -13.02 6.36
C CYS A 55 2.16 -13.40 7.72
N GLY A 56 3.48 -13.43 7.84
CA GLY A 56 4.15 -13.83 9.07
C GLY A 56 5.65 -13.59 9.02
N GLU A 57 6.27 -13.77 10.17
CA GLU A 57 7.72 -13.58 10.35
C GLU A 57 8.54 -14.59 9.53
N ASP A 58 8.07 -15.83 9.33
CA ASP A 58 8.75 -16.81 8.49
C ASP A 58 8.86 -16.39 7.02
N CYS A 59 7.78 -15.83 6.46
CA CYS A 59 7.75 -15.31 5.10
C CYS A 59 8.69 -14.11 4.95
N LYS A 60 8.69 -13.21 5.95
CA LYS A 60 9.63 -12.09 6.02
C LYS A 60 11.08 -12.57 6.09
N ALA A 61 11.37 -13.54 6.95
CA ALA A 61 12.73 -14.06 7.15
C ALA A 61 13.26 -14.78 5.90
N THR A 62 12.38 -15.44 5.15
CA THR A 62 12.72 -16.02 3.83
C THR A 62 13.08 -14.93 2.83
N PHE A 63 12.26 -13.88 2.73
CA PHE A 63 12.49 -12.77 1.81
C PHE A 63 13.77 -11.97 2.12
N GLN A 64 14.11 -11.78 3.39
CA GLN A 64 15.33 -11.05 3.79
C GLN A 64 16.62 -11.84 3.60
N ARG A 65 16.55 -13.15 3.29
CA ARG A 65 17.70 -14.01 3.07
C ARG A 65 18.09 -14.16 1.60
N ASP A 66 17.20 -13.80 0.68
CA ASP A 66 17.44 -13.74 -0.75
C ASP A 66 18.16 -12.43 -1.12
#